data_AF-A0A7S2Y725-F1
#
_entry.id   AF-A0A7S2Y725-F1
#
_cell.length_a   1.000
_cell.length_b   1.000
_cell.length_c   1.000
_cell.angle_alpha   90.00
_cell.angle_beta   90.00
_cell.angle_gamma   90.00
#
_symmetry.space_group_name_H-M   'P 1'
#
loop_
_entity.id
_entity.type
_entity.pdbx_description
1 polymer ?
#
loop_
_entity_poly.entity_id
_entity_poly.type
_entity_poly.pdbx_seq_one_letter_code
_entity_poly.pdbx_strand_id
1 'polypeptide(L)'
;QHISSLYLIMSGSSSNFQEGSFQVESANCQYSDNAILSDYVYETTMVDGNVVKPVQTKMQFQTERQVPKTGVMLIGLGGNNGCTCVAGALANKLGLTWETKEGTQKANYWGSLMMSSTVKLGNDVRNGGQAIYTPLHNMLPMVNPNEIVWGGWDINSTNLADAMKRSKVLDYDLQKKLYPHMKDIKPLPSVYFPDFIASNQDARADNVLTGTKQEQMEQLQKDIRDFKKNNGLDKVILLWTANTERFASIEEGVNDTAENLLQSIENGEPEISASTV
;
A
#
# COMPACT_ATOMS: atom_id res chain seq x y z
N GLN A 1 32.89 -0.96 -25.43
CA GLN A 1 32.03 -1.91 -24.70
C GLN A 1 30.70 -1.21 -24.47
N HIS A 2 29.78 -1.35 -25.43
CA HIS A 2 28.46 -0.73 -25.39
C HIS A 2 27.47 -1.74 -24.82
N ILE A 3 26.86 -1.40 -23.68
CA ILE A 3 25.67 -2.09 -23.19
C ILE A 3 24.49 -1.32 -23.77
N SER A 4 23.90 -1.88 -24.82
CA SER A 4 22.67 -1.38 -25.41
C SER A 4 21.52 -1.60 -24.43
N SER A 5 20.88 -0.51 -24.01
CA SER A 5 19.61 -0.55 -23.27
C SER A 5 18.57 -1.29 -24.09
N LEU A 6 18.06 -2.40 -23.54
CA LEU A 6 16.94 -3.14 -24.10
C LEU A 6 15.67 -2.31 -23.89
N TYR A 7 15.37 -1.40 -24.82
CA TYR A 7 14.03 -0.85 -24.96
C TYR A 7 13.14 -1.97 -25.49
N LEU A 8 12.33 -2.57 -24.60
CA LEU A 8 11.25 -3.45 -24.99
C LEU A 8 10.12 -2.61 -25.61
N ILE A 9 10.31 -2.17 -26.84
CA ILE A 9 9.21 -1.66 -27.66
C ILE A 9 8.35 -2.88 -28.00
N MET A 10 7.24 -3.05 -27.28
CA MET A 10 6.18 -3.98 -27.65
C MET A 10 5.58 -3.55 -28.99
N SER A 11 6.20 -4.01 -30.07
CA SER A 11 5.72 -3.92 -31.45
C SER A 11 5.66 -5.31 -32.10
N GLY A 12 5.37 -6.33 -31.29
CA GLY A 12 4.93 -7.65 -31.75
C GLY A 12 3.43 -7.75 -31.58
N SER A 13 2.73 -8.36 -32.54
CA SER A 13 1.31 -8.68 -32.47
C SER A 13 0.92 -9.17 -31.07
N SER A 14 -0.08 -8.52 -30.47
CA SER A 14 -0.63 -8.78 -29.13
C SER A 14 -1.35 -10.14 -29.03
N SER A 15 -0.72 -11.23 -29.44
CA SER A 15 -1.34 -12.56 -29.48
C SER A 15 -1.10 -13.38 -28.20
N ASN A 16 -0.08 -13.05 -27.41
CA ASN A 16 0.36 -13.88 -26.26
C ASN A 16 0.06 -13.24 -24.89
N PHE A 17 -0.72 -12.16 -24.88
CA PHE A 17 -1.01 -11.39 -23.68
C PHE A 17 -2.50 -11.15 -23.49
N GLN A 18 -3.03 -11.58 -22.35
CA GLN A 18 -4.41 -11.37 -21.96
C GLN A 18 -4.51 -10.08 -21.13
N GLU A 19 -4.82 -8.96 -21.77
CA GLU A 19 -4.87 -7.64 -21.10
C GLU A 19 -6.13 -7.39 -20.27
N GLY A 20 -7.20 -8.14 -20.52
CA GLY A 20 -8.49 -7.99 -19.82
C GLY A 20 -8.74 -9.05 -18.77
N SER A 21 -9.87 -8.91 -18.08
CA SER A 21 -10.41 -9.97 -17.24
C SER A 21 -10.62 -11.26 -18.05
N PHE A 22 -10.56 -12.39 -17.36
CA PHE A 22 -10.79 -13.71 -17.92
C PHE A 22 -11.66 -14.53 -16.97
N GLN A 23 -12.23 -15.62 -17.47
CA GLN A 23 -13.01 -16.57 -16.69
C GLN A 23 -12.32 -17.93 -16.70
N VAL A 24 -12.37 -18.61 -15.56
CA VAL A 24 -11.89 -19.98 -15.41
C VAL A 24 -13.08 -20.92 -15.51
N GLU A 25 -13.17 -21.66 -16.62
CA GLU A 25 -14.19 -22.70 -16.78
C GLU A 25 -13.74 -23.97 -16.04
N SER A 26 -14.28 -24.19 -14.84
CA SER A 26 -13.95 -25.35 -14.00
C SER A 26 -15.12 -25.69 -13.09
N ALA A 27 -15.32 -26.97 -12.81
CA ALA A 27 -16.31 -27.41 -11.80
C ALA A 27 -16.00 -26.88 -10.39
N ASN A 28 -14.74 -26.52 -10.14
CA ASN A 28 -14.27 -25.98 -8.86
C ASN A 28 -14.32 -24.45 -8.80
N CYS A 29 -14.83 -23.75 -9.83
CA CYS A 29 -14.92 -22.30 -9.86
C CYS A 29 -16.31 -21.85 -10.31
N GLN A 30 -17.01 -21.11 -9.46
CA GLN A 30 -18.36 -20.62 -9.72
C GLN A 30 -18.41 -19.10 -9.60
N TYR A 31 -19.03 -18.46 -10.59
CA TYR A 31 -19.18 -17.02 -10.63
C TYR A 31 -20.65 -16.64 -10.35
N SER A 32 -20.83 -15.69 -9.45
CA SER A 32 -22.09 -14.96 -9.26
C SER A 32 -21.85 -13.47 -9.51
N ASP A 33 -22.90 -12.64 -9.46
CA ASP A 33 -22.74 -11.19 -9.59
C ASP A 33 -21.83 -10.60 -8.50
N ASN A 34 -21.87 -11.16 -7.29
CA ASN A 34 -21.20 -10.60 -6.12
C ASN A 34 -19.88 -11.29 -5.75
N ALA A 35 -19.72 -12.57 -6.10
CA ALA A 35 -18.58 -13.36 -5.63
C ALA A 35 -18.11 -14.42 -6.63
N ILE A 36 -16.82 -14.78 -6.49
CA ILE A 36 -16.18 -15.96 -7.07
C ILE A 36 -16.03 -16.99 -5.96
N LEU A 37 -16.62 -18.16 -6.11
CA LEU A 37 -16.42 -19.30 -5.22
C LEU A 37 -15.40 -20.25 -5.86
N SER A 38 -14.38 -20.64 -5.12
CA SER A 38 -13.34 -21.55 -5.59
C SER A 38 -13.08 -22.66 -4.59
N ASP A 39 -13.29 -23.91 -5.00
CA ASP A 39 -12.89 -25.08 -4.23
C ASP A 39 -11.42 -25.39 -4.49
N TYR A 40 -10.64 -25.61 -3.42
CA TYR A 40 -9.22 -25.90 -3.49
C TYR A 40 -8.84 -26.99 -2.48
N VAL A 41 -8.04 -27.95 -2.94
CA VAL A 41 -7.45 -28.97 -2.06
C VAL A 41 -6.02 -28.56 -1.77
N TYR A 42 -5.76 -28.10 -0.55
CA TYR A 42 -4.40 -27.84 -0.10
C TYR A 42 -3.74 -29.15 0.31
N GLU A 43 -2.63 -29.46 -0.34
CA GLU A 43 -1.84 -30.66 -0.07
C GLU A 43 -0.54 -30.25 0.62
N THR A 44 -0.24 -30.89 1.74
CA THR A 44 1.01 -30.70 2.46
C THR A 44 1.48 -32.02 3.05
N THR A 45 2.65 -32.01 3.71
CA THR A 45 3.24 -33.20 4.32
C THR A 45 3.56 -32.92 5.78
N MET A 46 3.03 -33.75 6.68
CA MET A 46 3.36 -33.73 8.11
C MET A 46 4.47 -34.74 8.40
N VAL A 47 5.44 -34.33 9.19
CA VAL A 47 6.56 -35.19 9.62
C VAL A 47 6.49 -35.41 11.12
N ASP A 48 6.46 -36.68 11.53
CA ASP A 48 6.46 -37.11 12.92
C ASP A 48 7.61 -38.12 13.13
N GLY A 49 8.73 -37.62 13.62
CA GLY A 49 9.99 -38.37 13.67
C GLY A 49 10.42 -38.83 12.27
N ASN A 50 10.42 -40.15 12.05
CA ASN A 50 10.74 -40.77 10.77
C ASN A 50 9.52 -41.10 9.90
N VAL A 51 8.31 -40.70 10.32
CA VAL A 51 7.07 -40.95 9.59
C VAL A 51 6.67 -39.71 8.79
N VAL A 52 6.55 -39.87 7.48
CA VAL A 52 6.17 -38.82 6.53
C VAL A 52 4.74 -39.08 6.07
N LYS A 53 3.80 -38.17 6.37
CA LYS A 53 2.36 -38.33 6.10
C LYS A 53 1.88 -37.22 5.17
N PRO A 54 1.55 -37.51 3.89
CA PRO A 54 0.81 -36.58 3.05
C PRO A 54 -0.57 -36.31 3.65
N VAL A 55 -0.97 -35.04 3.71
CA VAL A 55 -2.24 -34.58 4.26
C VAL A 55 -2.90 -33.63 3.27
N GLN A 56 -4.21 -33.79 3.09
CA GLN A 56 -5.03 -32.91 2.27
C GLN A 56 -6.03 -32.16 3.15
N THR A 57 -6.25 -30.89 2.86
CA THR A 57 -7.30 -30.06 3.46
C THR A 57 -8.13 -29.42 2.36
N LYS A 58 -9.42 -29.73 2.33
CA LYS A 58 -10.37 -29.11 1.39
C LYS A 58 -10.79 -27.74 1.93
N MET A 59 -10.69 -26.73 1.10
CA MET A 59 -11.06 -25.36 1.41
C MET A 59 -11.97 -24.82 0.30
N GLN A 60 -12.85 -23.91 0.68
CA GLN A 60 -13.63 -23.11 -0.25
C GLN A 60 -13.29 -21.65 -0.01
N PHE A 61 -12.84 -20.96 -1.05
CA PHE A 61 -12.55 -19.54 -1.03
C PHE A 61 -13.71 -18.76 -1.64
N GLN A 62 -14.12 -17.68 -0.97
CA GLN A 62 -15.06 -16.71 -1.52
C GLN A 62 -14.33 -15.38 -1.73
N THR A 63 -14.26 -14.93 -2.98
CA THR A 63 -13.68 -13.63 -3.36
C THR A 63 -14.78 -12.69 -3.80
N GLU A 64 -14.95 -11.56 -3.12
CA GLU A 64 -15.88 -10.50 -3.54
C GLU A 64 -15.46 -9.93 -4.90
N ARG A 65 -16.43 -9.69 -5.79
CA ARG A 65 -16.17 -9.13 -7.12
C ARG A 65 -16.20 -7.60 -7.14
N GLN A 66 -16.92 -6.99 -6.21
CA GLN A 66 -16.97 -5.55 -6.09
C GLN A 66 -15.69 -5.03 -5.46
N VAL A 67 -14.93 -4.24 -6.22
CA VAL A 67 -13.74 -3.56 -5.70
C VAL A 67 -14.17 -2.38 -4.83
N PRO A 68 -13.80 -2.33 -3.54
CA PRO A 68 -14.26 -1.29 -2.63
C PRO A 68 -13.58 0.04 -2.90
N LYS A 69 -14.30 1.15 -2.73
CA LYS A 69 -13.68 2.48 -2.72
C LYS A 69 -12.78 2.59 -1.50
N THR A 70 -11.48 2.68 -1.75
CA THR A 70 -10.46 2.49 -0.72
C THR A 70 -9.69 3.78 -0.47
N GLY A 71 -9.58 4.15 0.81
CA GLY A 71 -8.64 5.16 1.26
C GLY A 71 -7.42 4.54 1.92
N VAL A 72 -6.28 5.19 1.76
CA VAL A 72 -5.03 4.85 2.46
C VAL A 72 -4.61 6.06 3.28
N MET A 73 -4.45 5.87 4.59
CA MET A 73 -3.91 6.88 5.48
C MET A 73 -2.50 6.50 5.90
N LEU A 74 -1.53 7.34 5.55
CA LEU A 74 -0.12 7.12 5.86
C LEU A 74 0.27 7.82 7.16
N ILE A 75 0.90 7.11 8.08
CA ILE A 75 1.62 7.74 9.18
C ILE A 75 3.02 8.08 8.66
N GLY A 76 3.41 9.36 8.70
CA GLY A 76 4.59 9.87 7.99
C GLY A 76 4.30 10.29 6.55
N LEU A 77 3.09 10.81 6.29
CA LEU A 77 2.60 11.21 4.97
C LEU A 77 3.54 12.20 4.26
N GLY A 78 4.13 13.14 5.00
CA GLY A 78 5.07 14.14 4.49
C GLY A 78 6.52 13.64 4.37
N GLY A 79 6.80 12.38 4.73
CA GLY A 79 8.10 11.75 4.53
C GLY A 79 8.42 11.49 3.06
N ASN A 80 9.66 11.08 2.79
CA ASN A 80 10.11 10.78 1.42
C ASN A 80 9.21 9.75 0.73
N ASN A 81 8.89 8.65 1.43
CA ASN A 81 8.02 7.60 0.92
C ASN A 81 6.58 8.10 0.73
N GLY A 82 6.01 8.75 1.75
CA GLY A 82 4.63 9.21 1.73
C GLY A 82 4.34 10.16 0.58
N CYS A 83 5.13 11.24 0.45
CA CYS A 83 4.93 12.20 -0.63
C CYS A 83 5.21 11.59 -2.01
N THR A 84 6.19 10.68 -2.13
CA THR A 84 6.52 10.01 -3.40
C THR A 84 5.43 9.01 -3.82
N CYS A 85 4.84 8.26 -2.89
CA CYS A 85 3.72 7.36 -3.17
C CYS A 85 2.52 8.13 -3.73
N VAL A 86 2.13 9.23 -3.06
CA VAL A 86 1.01 10.07 -3.51
C VAL A 86 1.32 10.72 -4.86
N ALA A 87 2.54 11.26 -5.03
CA ALA A 87 2.99 11.83 -6.29
C ALA A 87 2.96 10.84 -7.44
N GLY A 88 3.47 9.61 -7.23
CA GLY A 88 3.48 8.55 -8.22
C GLY A 88 2.07 8.13 -8.63
N ALA A 89 1.15 8.01 -7.67
CA ALA A 89 -0.25 7.72 -7.97
C ALA A 89 -0.94 8.84 -8.75
N LEU A 90 -0.73 10.10 -8.37
CA LEU A 90 -1.27 11.24 -9.10
C LEU A 90 -0.69 11.36 -10.51
N ALA A 91 0.62 11.16 -10.68
CA ALA A 91 1.27 11.21 -11.99
C ALA A 91 0.71 10.15 -12.95
N ASN A 92 0.50 8.92 -12.45
CA ASN A 92 -0.11 7.84 -13.24
C ASN A 92 -1.58 8.14 -13.55
N LYS A 93 -2.36 8.57 -12.56
CA LYS A 93 -3.77 8.93 -12.72
C LYS A 93 -3.98 10.04 -13.76
N LEU A 94 -3.09 11.04 -13.77
CA LEU A 94 -3.14 12.18 -14.69
C LEU A 94 -2.45 11.88 -16.03
N GLY A 95 -1.84 10.71 -16.20
CA GLY A 95 -1.11 10.34 -17.41
C GLY A 95 0.07 11.26 -17.72
N LEU A 96 0.75 11.77 -16.69
CA LEU A 96 1.79 12.78 -16.86
C LEU A 96 3.00 12.24 -17.62
N THR A 97 3.58 13.12 -18.42
CA THR A 97 4.94 13.01 -18.95
C THR A 97 5.78 14.19 -18.48
N TRP A 98 7.08 13.99 -18.35
CA TRP A 98 8.04 15.02 -17.95
C TRP A 98 9.35 14.87 -18.70
N GLU A 99 10.08 15.97 -18.81
CA GLU A 99 11.38 15.98 -19.47
C GLU A 99 12.50 15.64 -18.49
N THR A 100 13.41 14.76 -18.90
CA THR A 100 14.71 14.54 -18.26
C THR A 100 15.83 14.84 -19.25
N LYS A 101 17.09 14.77 -18.78
CA LYS A 101 18.25 14.92 -19.67
C LYS A 101 18.36 13.78 -20.70
N GLU A 102 17.65 12.67 -20.49
CA GLU A 102 17.54 11.51 -21.38
C GLU A 102 16.31 11.56 -22.29
N GLY A 103 15.47 12.60 -22.19
CA GLY A 103 14.25 12.80 -22.97
C GLY A 103 12.96 12.64 -22.16
N THR A 104 11.84 12.63 -22.86
CA THR A 104 10.51 12.56 -22.25
C THR A 104 10.27 11.20 -21.58
N GLN A 105 9.90 11.24 -20.31
CA GLN A 105 9.45 10.08 -19.52
C GLN A 105 7.93 10.08 -19.39
N LYS A 106 7.34 8.91 -19.13
CA LYS A 106 5.90 8.73 -18.85
C LYS A 106 5.71 8.06 -17.50
N ALA A 107 4.72 8.54 -16.75
CA ALA A 107 4.34 7.94 -15.47
C ALA A 107 4.01 6.46 -15.64
N ASN A 108 4.52 5.65 -14.72
CA ASN A 108 4.33 4.20 -14.67
C ASN A 108 4.42 3.72 -13.21
N TYR A 109 4.18 2.42 -13.00
CA TYR A 109 4.33 1.74 -11.70
C TYR A 109 5.46 0.71 -11.71
N TRP A 110 6.56 0.98 -12.42
CA TRP A 110 7.71 0.09 -12.42
C TRP A 110 8.23 -0.15 -10.99
N GLY A 111 8.65 -1.39 -10.73
CA GLY A 111 9.01 -1.86 -9.39
C GLY A 111 7.83 -2.38 -8.55
N SER A 112 6.58 -2.06 -8.91
CA SER A 112 5.41 -2.70 -8.29
C SER A 112 5.19 -4.10 -8.87
N LEU A 113 5.28 -5.14 -8.03
CA LEU A 113 4.95 -6.51 -8.44
C LEU A 113 3.51 -6.58 -8.97
N MET A 114 2.56 -5.91 -8.31
CA MET A 114 1.16 -5.93 -8.70
C MET A 114 0.91 -5.29 -10.07
N MET A 115 1.54 -4.14 -10.34
CA MET A 115 1.25 -3.36 -11.55
C MET A 115 2.19 -3.66 -12.72
N SER A 116 3.37 -4.26 -12.46
CA SER A 116 4.43 -4.44 -13.46
C SER A 116 4.89 -5.89 -13.63
N SER A 117 4.19 -6.87 -13.04
CA SER A 117 4.49 -8.30 -13.27
C SER A 117 3.35 -9.04 -13.95
N THR A 118 3.67 -10.24 -14.43
CA THR A 118 2.76 -11.09 -15.19
C THR A 118 2.74 -12.49 -14.62
N VAL A 119 1.59 -13.16 -14.73
CA VAL A 119 1.40 -14.57 -14.39
C VAL A 119 1.14 -15.37 -15.67
N LYS A 120 1.75 -16.54 -15.80
CA LYS A 120 1.41 -17.47 -16.88
C LYS A 120 0.04 -18.09 -16.60
N LEU A 121 -0.93 -17.85 -17.47
CA LEU A 121 -2.26 -18.46 -17.38
C LEU A 121 -2.27 -19.90 -17.90
N GLY A 122 -1.55 -20.15 -19.00
CA GLY A 122 -1.59 -21.44 -19.67
C GLY A 122 -0.87 -21.40 -21.00
N ASN A 123 -1.28 -22.30 -21.91
CA ASN A 123 -0.74 -22.40 -23.27
C ASN A 123 -1.90 -22.22 -24.26
N ASP A 124 -1.65 -21.47 -25.34
CA ASP A 124 -2.63 -21.16 -26.37
C ASP A 124 -2.92 -22.35 -27.27
N VAL A 125 -4.17 -22.80 -27.28
CA VAL A 125 -4.62 -23.90 -28.15
C VAL A 125 -4.70 -23.51 -29.63
N ARG A 126 -4.80 -22.22 -29.95
CA ARG A 126 -4.95 -21.70 -31.33
C ARG A 126 -3.61 -21.37 -31.98
N ASN A 127 -2.60 -21.02 -31.19
CA ASN A 127 -1.28 -20.57 -31.68
C ASN A 127 -0.15 -21.53 -31.26
N GLY A 128 -0.32 -22.83 -31.50
CA GLY A 128 0.76 -23.82 -31.38
C GLY A 128 1.28 -24.05 -29.96
N GLY A 129 0.46 -23.82 -28.93
CA GLY A 129 0.81 -24.08 -27.53
C GLY A 129 1.70 -23.02 -26.87
N GLN A 130 1.82 -21.82 -27.47
CA GLN A 130 2.59 -20.72 -26.88
C GLN A 130 2.03 -20.29 -25.53
N ALA A 131 2.90 -19.94 -24.58
CA ALA A 131 2.46 -19.53 -23.26
C ALA A 131 1.68 -18.20 -23.31
N ILE A 132 0.52 -18.18 -22.66
CA ILE A 132 -0.30 -16.99 -22.45
C ILE A 132 -0.02 -16.43 -21.07
N TYR A 133 0.24 -15.13 -21.01
CA TYR A 133 0.47 -14.39 -19.77
C TYR A 133 -0.62 -13.33 -19.57
N THR A 134 -0.88 -12.99 -18.31
CA THR A 134 -1.75 -11.89 -17.90
C THR A 134 -1.04 -11.00 -16.89
N PRO A 135 -1.31 -9.69 -16.81
CA PRO A 135 -0.88 -8.87 -15.69
C PRO A 135 -1.32 -9.48 -14.35
N LEU A 136 -0.47 -9.42 -13.31
CA LEU A 136 -0.81 -10.00 -12.00
C LEU A 136 -2.11 -9.43 -11.42
N HIS A 137 -2.34 -8.12 -11.58
CA HIS A 137 -3.57 -7.45 -11.12
C HIS A 137 -4.84 -7.83 -11.89
N ASN A 138 -4.73 -8.59 -12.99
CA ASN A 138 -5.88 -9.12 -13.72
C ASN A 138 -6.35 -10.49 -13.19
N MET A 139 -5.59 -11.12 -12.29
CA MET A 139 -5.93 -12.45 -11.77
C MET A 139 -7.24 -12.46 -10.98
N LEU A 140 -7.52 -11.39 -10.24
CA LEU A 140 -8.74 -11.20 -9.46
C LEU A 140 -9.11 -9.70 -9.45
N PRO A 141 -10.37 -9.34 -9.12
CA PRO A 141 -10.76 -7.95 -8.94
C PRO A 141 -9.92 -7.27 -7.84
N MET A 142 -9.22 -6.19 -8.19
CA MET A 142 -8.28 -5.51 -7.30
C MET A 142 -8.40 -3.99 -7.40
N VAL A 143 -8.07 -3.30 -6.32
CA VAL A 143 -8.03 -1.83 -6.26
C VAL A 143 -6.95 -1.31 -7.21
N ASN A 144 -7.31 -0.38 -8.09
CA ASN A 144 -6.34 0.33 -8.90
C ASN A 144 -5.67 1.43 -8.06
N PRO A 145 -4.32 1.51 -8.00
CA PRO A 145 -3.64 2.56 -7.24
C PRO A 145 -3.99 4.00 -7.65
N ASN A 146 -4.48 4.22 -8.88
CA ASN A 146 -4.99 5.51 -9.35
C ASN A 146 -6.31 5.95 -8.68
N GLU A 147 -7.03 5.01 -8.07
CA GLU A 147 -8.33 5.21 -7.43
C GLU A 147 -8.23 5.38 -5.92
N ILE A 148 -7.06 5.14 -5.33
CA ILE A 148 -6.83 5.32 -3.90
C ILE A 148 -7.01 6.78 -3.52
N VAL A 149 -7.80 7.01 -2.46
CA VAL A 149 -7.89 8.30 -1.79
C VAL A 149 -6.82 8.37 -0.71
N TRP A 150 -5.92 9.36 -0.80
CA TRP A 150 -4.78 9.48 0.10
C TRP A 150 -5.06 10.47 1.23
N GLY A 151 -4.63 10.11 2.44
CA GLY A 151 -4.64 10.96 3.62
C GLY A 151 -3.57 10.52 4.61
N GLY A 152 -3.63 11.03 5.84
CA GLY A 152 -2.74 10.60 6.92
C GLY A 152 -2.13 11.73 7.72
N TRP A 153 -1.13 11.36 8.51
CA TRP A 153 -0.55 12.21 9.56
C TRP A 153 0.95 12.38 9.34
N ASP A 154 1.49 13.48 9.84
CA ASP A 154 2.93 13.71 9.95
C ASP A 154 3.15 14.71 11.10
N ILE A 155 4.22 14.51 11.87
CA ILE A 155 4.64 15.45 12.91
C ILE A 155 5.05 16.81 12.32
N ASN A 156 5.24 16.89 10.99
CA ASN A 156 5.54 18.11 10.26
C ASN A 156 4.35 18.59 9.40
N SER A 157 4.00 19.87 9.50
CA SER A 157 2.84 20.50 8.85
C SER A 157 2.99 20.77 7.34
N THR A 158 4.17 20.51 6.77
CA THR A 158 4.49 20.86 5.37
C THR A 158 3.57 20.11 4.41
N ASN A 159 2.95 20.85 3.47
CA ASN A 159 2.13 20.28 2.41
C ASN A 159 2.95 19.34 1.50
N LEU A 160 2.28 18.42 0.81
CA LEU A 160 2.97 17.40 0.04
C LEU A 160 3.79 17.92 -1.15
N ALA A 161 3.44 19.06 -1.73
CA ALA A 161 4.23 19.62 -2.82
C ALA A 161 5.60 20.14 -2.34
N ASP A 162 5.65 20.77 -1.17
CA ASP A 162 6.91 21.21 -0.58
C ASP A 162 7.65 20.05 0.12
N ALA A 163 6.92 19.05 0.65
CA ALA A 163 7.52 17.80 1.12
C ALA A 163 8.21 17.04 -0.02
N MET A 164 7.61 16.99 -1.22
CA MET A 164 8.20 16.42 -2.42
C MET A 164 9.51 17.13 -2.81
N LYS A 165 9.53 18.47 -2.77
CA LYS A 165 10.76 19.26 -3.00
C LYS A 165 11.84 18.95 -1.97
N ARG A 166 11.46 18.89 -0.68
CA ARG A 166 12.37 18.55 0.43
C ARG A 166 12.98 17.17 0.25
N SER A 167 12.18 16.21 -0.22
CA SER A 167 12.58 14.80 -0.36
C SER A 167 13.57 14.55 -1.49
N LYS A 168 13.58 15.41 -2.53
CA LYS A 168 14.52 15.34 -3.67
C LYS A 168 14.57 13.97 -4.37
N VAL A 169 13.43 13.28 -4.41
CA VAL A 169 13.31 11.95 -5.05
C VAL A 169 12.96 12.08 -6.53
N LEU A 170 11.95 12.88 -6.86
CA LEU A 170 11.40 13.00 -8.21
C LEU A 170 12.16 14.03 -9.05
N ASP A 171 12.16 13.84 -10.37
CA ASP A 171 12.74 14.82 -11.31
C ASP A 171 12.07 16.19 -11.18
N TYR A 172 12.87 17.25 -11.35
CA TYR A 172 12.41 18.63 -11.12
C TYR A 172 11.22 19.02 -12.01
N ASP A 173 11.19 18.61 -13.28
CA ASP A 173 10.07 18.91 -14.18
C ASP A 173 8.77 18.22 -13.73
N LEU A 174 8.87 16.96 -13.29
CA LEU A 174 7.75 16.23 -12.70
C LEU A 174 7.24 16.93 -11.42
N GLN A 175 8.14 17.37 -10.54
CA GLN A 175 7.77 18.12 -9.34
C GLN A 175 6.96 19.38 -9.68
N LYS A 176 7.37 20.13 -10.71
CA LYS A 176 6.64 21.34 -11.14
C LYS A 176 5.23 21.02 -11.63
N LYS A 177 5.08 19.94 -12.41
CA LYS A 177 3.77 19.49 -12.93
C LYS A 177 2.84 18.99 -11.82
N LEU A 178 3.40 18.34 -10.80
CA LEU A 178 2.62 17.83 -9.66
C LEU A 178 2.31 18.88 -8.60
N TYR A 179 3.09 19.96 -8.52
CA TYR A 179 2.91 21.03 -7.53
C TYR A 179 1.44 21.51 -7.37
N PRO A 180 0.70 21.89 -8.44
CA PRO A 180 -0.68 22.35 -8.29
C PRO A 180 -1.64 21.29 -7.73
N HIS A 181 -1.31 20.00 -7.85
CA HIS A 181 -2.13 18.89 -7.36
C HIS A 181 -1.80 18.46 -5.93
N MET A 182 -0.62 18.81 -5.42
CA MET A 182 -0.13 18.35 -4.12
C MET A 182 -0.04 19.45 -3.05
N LYS A 183 -0.08 20.73 -3.45
CA LYS A 183 0.09 21.88 -2.53
C LYS A 183 -0.99 21.99 -1.46
N ASP A 184 -2.19 21.47 -1.76
CA ASP A 184 -3.36 21.54 -0.87
C ASP A 184 -3.50 20.26 -0.02
N ILE A 185 -2.65 19.25 -0.24
CA ILE A 185 -2.62 18.03 0.56
C ILE A 185 -1.70 18.27 1.76
N LYS A 186 -2.30 18.45 2.94
CA LYS A 186 -1.58 18.65 4.20
C LYS A 186 -1.76 17.45 5.14
N PRO A 187 -0.70 17.00 5.82
CA PRO A 187 -0.83 15.98 6.86
C PRO A 187 -1.66 16.49 8.04
N LEU A 188 -2.43 15.59 8.64
CA LEU A 188 -3.06 15.80 9.94
C LEU A 188 -2.00 15.80 11.06
N PRO A 189 -2.24 16.47 12.22
CA PRO A 189 -1.33 16.43 13.36
C PRO A 189 -1.14 15.02 13.90
N SER A 190 0.11 14.61 14.16
CA SER A 190 0.43 13.23 14.56
C SER A 190 0.78 13.10 16.05
N VAL A 191 0.75 11.88 16.57
CA VAL A 191 1.37 11.53 17.86
C VAL A 191 2.90 11.73 17.75
N TYR A 192 3.49 12.32 18.80
CA TYR A 192 4.94 12.52 18.89
C TYR A 192 5.41 12.28 20.32
N PHE A 193 6.14 11.18 20.52
CA PHE A 193 6.83 10.86 21.77
C PHE A 193 8.34 10.92 21.51
N PRO A 194 9.04 12.00 21.95
CA PRO A 194 10.45 12.21 21.61
C PRO A 194 11.36 11.03 21.96
N ASP A 195 11.09 10.37 23.09
CA ASP A 195 11.88 9.23 23.59
C ASP A 195 11.87 8.00 22.68
N PHE A 196 10.97 7.94 21.69
CA PHE A 196 10.88 6.84 20.74
C PHE A 196 11.67 7.05 19.46
N ILE A 197 12.05 8.30 19.12
CA ILE A 197 12.75 8.61 17.88
C ILE A 197 14.03 9.42 18.14
N ALA A 198 14.85 9.62 17.11
CA ALA A 198 16.07 10.39 17.25
C ALA A 198 15.76 11.87 17.61
N SER A 199 16.50 12.43 18.59
CA SER A 199 16.35 13.82 19.07
C SER A 199 16.60 14.90 18.01
N ASN A 200 17.20 14.54 16.86
CA ASN A 200 17.32 15.45 15.74
C ASN A 200 15.99 15.71 15.00
N GLN A 201 14.89 15.04 15.38
CA GLN A 201 13.56 15.29 14.85
C GLN A 201 12.79 16.40 15.59
N ASP A 202 13.29 16.88 16.73
CA ASP A 202 12.58 17.87 17.57
C ASP A 202 12.24 19.14 16.79
N ALA A 203 13.19 19.66 16.01
CA ALA A 203 12.98 20.87 15.19
C ALA A 203 12.02 20.65 14.00
N ARG A 204 11.66 19.40 13.69
CA ARG A 204 10.73 19.04 12.61
C ARG A 204 9.29 18.93 13.11
N ALA A 205 9.09 18.72 14.40
CA ALA A 205 7.78 18.46 15.00
C ALA A 205 7.02 19.77 15.29
N ASP A 206 6.27 20.26 14.30
CA ASP A 206 5.40 21.46 14.41
C ASP A 206 3.89 21.15 14.27
N ASN A 207 3.54 19.87 14.08
CA ASN A 207 2.20 19.39 13.78
C ASN A 207 1.87 18.16 14.65
N VAL A 208 1.78 18.38 15.95
CA VAL A 208 1.65 17.30 16.94
C VAL A 208 0.33 17.36 17.70
N LEU A 209 -0.22 16.20 18.03
CA LEU A 209 -1.34 16.09 18.95
C LEU A 209 -0.89 16.39 20.39
N THR A 210 -1.81 16.93 21.18
CA THR A 210 -1.61 17.25 22.59
C THR A 210 -2.58 16.46 23.46
N GLY A 211 -2.31 16.36 24.77
CA GLY A 211 -3.15 15.63 25.71
C GLY A 211 -2.54 14.27 26.10
N THR A 212 -3.30 13.49 26.85
CA THR A 212 -2.94 12.13 27.27
C THR A 212 -2.87 11.18 26.08
N LYS A 213 -2.21 10.02 26.22
CA LYS A 213 -2.16 9.01 25.14
C LYS A 213 -3.57 8.52 24.76
N GLN A 214 -4.47 8.41 25.74
CA GLN A 214 -5.88 8.11 25.53
C GLN A 214 -6.58 9.16 24.64
N GLU A 215 -6.44 10.46 24.97
CA GLU A 215 -7.02 11.55 24.17
C GLU A 215 -6.47 11.57 22.74
N GLN A 216 -5.18 11.27 22.59
CA GLN A 216 -4.53 11.18 21.28
C GLN A 216 -5.07 10.00 20.46
N MET A 217 -5.22 8.81 21.08
CA MET A 217 -5.83 7.64 20.43
C MET A 217 -7.26 7.94 19.97
N GLU A 218 -8.06 8.60 20.81
CA GLU A 218 -9.43 8.99 20.48
C GLU A 218 -9.49 9.96 19.29
N GLN A 219 -8.55 10.90 19.22
CA GLN A 219 -8.41 11.81 18.10
C GLN A 219 -8.03 11.07 16.81
N LEU A 220 -7.09 10.12 16.84
CA LEU A 220 -6.75 9.29 15.68
C LEU A 220 -7.95 8.48 15.19
N GLN A 221 -8.70 7.85 16.10
CA GLN A 221 -9.93 7.12 15.76
C GLN A 221 -10.97 8.04 15.12
N LYS A 222 -11.11 9.27 15.61
CA LYS A 222 -12.00 10.29 15.03
C LYS A 222 -11.54 10.66 13.61
N ASP A 223 -10.25 10.93 13.42
CA ASP A 223 -9.68 11.27 12.13
C ASP A 223 -9.93 10.17 11.08
N ILE A 224 -9.78 8.89 11.45
CA ILE A 224 -10.06 7.74 10.58
C ILE A 224 -11.54 7.71 10.18
N ARG A 225 -12.46 7.88 11.16
CA ARG A 225 -13.91 7.90 10.91
C ARG A 225 -14.31 9.07 10.02
N ASP A 226 -13.77 10.25 10.27
CA ASP A 226 -14.03 11.46 9.49
C ASP A 226 -13.47 11.33 8.07
N PHE A 227 -12.24 10.83 7.91
CA PHE A 227 -11.65 10.57 6.60
C PHE A 227 -12.49 9.57 5.79
N LYS A 228 -12.92 8.46 6.42
CA LYS A 228 -13.81 7.47 5.80
C LYS A 228 -15.12 8.11 5.33
N LYS A 229 -15.78 8.86 6.22
CA LYS A 229 -17.09 9.49 5.97
C LYS A 229 -17.00 10.58 4.89
N ASN A 230 -16.07 11.52 5.02
CA ASN A 230 -15.96 12.68 4.15
C ASN A 230 -15.62 12.31 2.71
N ASN A 231 -14.96 11.16 2.51
CA ASN A 231 -14.61 10.65 1.18
C ASN A 231 -15.56 9.54 0.68
N GLY A 232 -16.57 9.15 1.46
CA GLY A 232 -17.51 8.08 1.13
C GLY A 232 -16.82 6.76 0.84
N LEU A 233 -15.88 6.35 1.70
CA LEU A 233 -15.03 5.17 1.51
C LEU A 233 -15.67 3.92 2.14
N ASP A 234 -15.53 2.79 1.46
CA ASP A 234 -15.94 1.48 1.97
C ASP A 234 -14.89 0.92 2.93
N LYS A 235 -13.61 1.05 2.55
CA LYS A 235 -12.45 0.55 3.29
C LYS A 235 -11.40 1.65 3.50
N VAL A 236 -10.73 1.59 4.65
CA VAL A 236 -9.57 2.42 4.98
C VAL A 236 -8.45 1.49 5.42
N ILE A 237 -7.25 1.71 4.89
CA ILE A 237 -6.03 1.02 5.28
C ILE A 237 -5.09 2.04 5.91
N LEU A 238 -4.54 1.73 7.08
CA LEU A 238 -3.49 2.50 7.72
C LEU A 238 -2.15 1.86 7.41
N LEU A 239 -1.14 2.68 7.10
CA LEU A 239 0.22 2.19 6.85
C LEU A 239 1.25 3.12 7.48
N TRP A 240 2.08 2.56 8.35
CA TRP A 240 3.19 3.27 8.96
C TRP A 240 4.37 3.38 7.98
N THR A 241 4.74 4.61 7.65
CA THR A 241 5.95 4.93 6.87
C THR A 241 6.71 6.12 7.49
N ALA A 242 6.51 6.35 8.79
CA ALA A 242 7.21 7.39 9.54
C ALA A 242 8.60 6.89 9.99
N ASN A 243 9.25 7.69 10.81
CA ASN A 243 10.56 7.36 11.37
C ASN A 243 10.54 6.01 12.09
N THR A 244 11.65 5.29 12.02
CA THR A 244 11.87 4.09 12.83
C THR A 244 11.92 4.48 14.30
N GLU A 245 11.09 3.83 15.10
CA GLU A 245 11.12 3.97 16.55
C GLU A 245 12.15 3.00 17.16
N ARG A 246 12.66 3.31 18.36
CA ARG A 246 13.29 2.29 19.20
C ARG A 246 12.27 1.21 19.54
N PHE A 247 12.75 0.03 19.93
CA PHE A 247 11.87 -0.99 20.50
C PHE A 247 11.28 -0.50 21.83
N ALA A 248 10.01 -0.81 22.04
CA ALA A 248 9.39 -0.82 23.36
C ALA A 248 9.73 -2.14 24.07
N SER A 249 9.96 -2.08 25.39
CA SER A 249 10.09 -3.29 26.21
C SER A 249 8.77 -4.05 26.28
N ILE A 250 8.81 -5.39 26.27
CA ILE A 250 7.64 -6.23 26.54
C ILE A 250 7.61 -6.53 28.04
N GLU A 251 6.57 -6.09 28.71
CA GLU A 251 6.45 -6.11 30.17
C GLU A 251 5.12 -6.74 30.61
N GLU A 252 5.20 -7.68 31.55
CA GLU A 252 4.04 -8.34 32.16
C GLU A 252 3.18 -7.31 32.88
N GLY A 253 1.87 -7.32 32.65
CA GLY A 253 0.95 -6.34 33.22
C GLY A 253 0.92 -4.99 32.49
N VAL A 254 1.73 -4.78 31.45
CA VAL A 254 1.80 -3.51 30.68
C VAL A 254 1.31 -3.71 29.25
N ASN A 255 1.99 -4.54 28.45
CA ASN A 255 1.72 -4.69 27.01
C ASN A 255 1.75 -6.16 26.55
N ASP A 256 1.58 -7.09 27.49
CA ASP A 256 1.53 -8.54 27.29
C ASP A 256 0.14 -9.07 26.89
N THR A 257 -0.92 -8.31 27.19
CA THR A 257 -2.31 -8.63 26.84
C THR A 257 -3.03 -7.43 26.22
N ALA A 258 -4.14 -7.68 25.52
CA ALA A 258 -4.93 -6.61 24.92
C ALA A 258 -5.51 -5.68 25.99
N GLU A 259 -5.97 -6.22 27.11
CA GLU A 259 -6.53 -5.48 28.24
C GLU A 259 -5.47 -4.60 28.92
N ASN A 260 -4.30 -5.17 29.23
CA ASN A 260 -3.20 -4.43 29.83
C ASN A 260 -2.71 -3.31 28.90
N LEU A 261 -2.63 -3.58 27.59
CA LEU A 261 -2.21 -2.58 26.61
C LEU A 261 -3.13 -1.36 26.58
N LEU A 262 -4.46 -1.58 26.59
CA LEU A 262 -5.44 -0.50 26.63
C LEU A 262 -5.37 0.28 27.95
N GLN A 263 -5.22 -0.41 29.08
CA GLN A 263 -5.04 0.24 30.38
C GLN A 263 -3.74 1.05 30.44
N SER A 264 -2.67 0.57 29.82
CA SER A 264 -1.38 1.26 29.74
C SER A 264 -1.44 2.52 28.89
N ILE A 265 -2.27 2.55 27.83
CA ILE A 265 -2.57 3.77 27.08
C ILE A 265 -3.28 4.78 27.97
N GLU A 266 -4.30 4.36 28.72
CA GLU A 266 -5.03 5.23 29.66
C GLU A 266 -4.11 5.80 30.76
N ASN A 267 -3.24 4.95 31.31
CA ASN A 267 -2.30 5.32 32.37
C ASN A 267 -1.10 6.15 31.87
N GLY A 268 -0.91 6.26 30.55
CA GLY A 268 0.20 6.99 29.95
C GLY A 268 1.56 6.30 30.11
N GLU A 269 1.58 4.97 30.16
CA GLU A 269 2.79 4.18 30.45
C GLU A 269 3.95 4.49 29.49
N PRO A 270 5.21 4.61 29.97
CA PRO A 270 6.34 5.02 29.14
C PRO A 270 6.61 4.14 27.92
N GLU A 271 6.41 2.81 28.05
CA GLU A 271 6.68 1.83 26.98
C GLU A 271 5.53 1.67 25.97
N ILE A 272 4.63 2.65 25.90
CA ILE A 272 3.65 2.80 24.83
C ILE A 272 4.15 3.82 23.80
N SER A 273 4.53 3.34 22.62
CA SER A 273 5.07 4.17 21.53
C SER A 273 3.97 4.85 20.71
N ALA A 274 4.35 5.71 19.76
CA ALA A 274 3.40 6.36 18.87
C ALA A 274 2.86 5.38 17.80
N SER A 275 3.60 4.34 17.44
CA SER A 275 3.11 3.27 16.56
C SER A 275 2.18 2.26 17.24
N THR A 276 2.22 2.19 18.57
CA THR A 276 1.29 1.39 19.38
C THR A 276 -0.08 2.05 19.52
N VAL A 277 -0.10 3.39 19.66
CA VAL A 277 -1.31 4.23 19.76
C VAL A 277 -2.04 4.29 18.41
#